data_AF-A0A142XGN6-F1
#
_entry.id   AF-A0A142XGN6-F1
#
_cell.length_a   1.000
_cell.length_b   1.000
_cell.length_c   1.000
_cell.angle_alpha   90.00
_cell.angle_beta   90.00
_cell.angle_gamma   90.00
#
_symmetry.space_group_name_H-M   'P 1'
#
loop_
_entity.id
_entity.type
_entity.pdbx_description
1 polymer ?
#
loop_
_entity_poly.entity_id
_entity_poly.type
_entity_poly.pdbx_seq_one_letter_code
_entity_poly.pdbx_strand_id
1 'polypeptide(L)'
;MSTAANVELVSEVETAQSSRPNLRVDKIRIAVLRVLGRPPELIRVSVLPLWGDKFRVNVWATGSNGAGIPNSYFVTAGDDGGILHSEPPIQKQY
;
A
#
# COMPACT_ATOMS: atom_id res chain seq x y z
N MET A 1 -11.01 47.05 -21.73
CA MET A 1 -11.18 46.61 -20.33
C MET A 1 -12.33 45.62 -20.28
N SER A 2 -12.06 44.32 -20.37
CA SER A 2 -13.05 43.30 -20.02
C SER A 2 -12.31 42.02 -19.66
N THR A 3 -12.42 41.65 -18.39
CA THR A 3 -11.82 40.48 -17.75
C THR A 3 -12.76 39.30 -17.97
N ALA A 4 -12.23 38.17 -18.47
CA ALA A 4 -12.92 36.89 -18.42
C ALA A 4 -12.01 35.89 -17.69
N ALA A 5 -12.61 35.27 -16.67
CA ALA A 5 -11.98 34.42 -15.68
C ALA A 5 -11.38 33.16 -16.31
N ASN A 6 -10.12 32.86 -15.95
CA ASN A 6 -9.50 31.58 -16.21
C ASN A 6 -9.86 30.66 -15.04
N VAL A 7 -10.82 29.76 -15.25
CA VAL A 7 -11.10 28.66 -14.31
C VAL A 7 -10.13 27.54 -14.65
N GLU A 8 -9.09 27.42 -13.84
CA GLU A 8 -8.09 26.37 -13.95
C GLU A 8 -8.74 25.02 -13.58
N LEU A 9 -8.85 24.13 -14.57
CA LEU A 9 -9.26 22.75 -14.36
C LEU A 9 -8.31 22.11 -13.35
N VAL A 10 -8.84 21.73 -12.18
CA VAL A 10 -8.16 20.80 -11.28
C VAL A 10 -8.03 19.46 -12.00
N SER A 11 -6.83 19.15 -12.46
CA SER A 11 -6.51 17.87 -13.08
C SER A 11 -6.62 16.76 -12.05
N GLU A 12 -7.47 15.78 -12.36
CA GLU A 12 -7.61 14.54 -11.62
C GLU A 12 -6.25 13.91 -11.37
N VAL A 13 -6.02 13.53 -10.12
CA VAL A 13 -4.77 12.94 -9.65
C VAL A 13 -4.65 11.53 -10.23
N GLU A 14 -4.12 11.44 -11.44
CA GLU A 14 -3.77 10.18 -12.09
C GLU A 14 -2.59 9.55 -11.32
N THR A 15 -2.91 8.77 -10.29
CA THR A 15 -1.93 8.02 -9.48
C THR A 15 -1.49 6.77 -10.24
N ALA A 16 -0.88 6.98 -11.41
CA ALA A 16 -0.03 5.98 -12.05
C ALA A 16 1.26 5.87 -11.23
N GLN A 17 1.54 4.66 -10.77
CA GLN A 17 2.70 4.32 -9.93
C GLN A 17 3.99 4.95 -10.47
N SER A 18 4.56 5.87 -9.68
CA SER A 18 5.90 6.40 -9.89
C SER A 18 6.88 5.25 -10.12
N SER A 19 7.52 5.25 -11.30
CA SER A 19 8.50 4.26 -11.73
C SER A 19 9.85 4.38 -11.02
N ARG A 20 9.94 5.16 -9.93
CA ARG A 20 11.09 5.21 -9.03
C ARG A 20 10.86 4.28 -7.83
N PRO A 21 11.82 3.42 -7.46
CA PRO A 21 11.68 2.56 -6.29
C PRO A 21 11.52 3.43 -5.03
N ASN A 22 10.35 3.35 -4.39
CA ASN A 22 10.14 3.94 -3.08
C ASN A 22 10.64 2.94 -2.03
N LEU A 23 11.90 3.12 -1.62
CA LEU A 23 12.60 2.21 -0.71
C LEU A 23 11.81 1.93 0.57
N ARG A 24 11.12 2.91 1.14
CA ARG A 24 10.32 2.74 2.37
C ARG A 24 9.12 1.83 2.12
N VAL A 25 8.42 2.04 1.01
CA VAL A 25 7.30 1.20 0.59
C VAL A 25 7.75 -0.26 0.38
N ASP A 26 8.90 -0.48 -0.25
CA ASP A 26 9.44 -1.82 -0.47
C ASP A 26 9.82 -2.52 0.83
N LYS A 27 10.42 -1.79 1.76
CA LYS A 27 10.73 -2.32 3.10
C LYS A 27 9.47 -2.67 3.89
N ILE A 28 8.40 -1.87 3.79
CA ILE A 28 7.10 -2.19 4.40
C ILE A 28 6.55 -3.50 3.81
N ARG A 29 6.59 -3.68 2.47
CA ARG A 29 6.17 -4.94 1.83
C ARG A 29 6.92 -6.15 2.40
N ILE A 30 8.24 -6.04 2.49
CA ILE A 30 9.10 -7.11 3.01
C ILE A 30 8.78 -7.39 4.48
N ALA A 31 8.61 -6.35 5.30
CA ALA A 31 8.29 -6.50 6.71
C ALA A 31 6.94 -7.21 6.93
N VAL A 32 5.91 -6.85 6.15
CA VAL A 32 4.60 -7.51 6.20
C VAL A 32 4.72 -9.00 5.87
N LEU A 33 5.38 -9.35 4.76
CA LEU A 33 5.54 -10.75 4.36
C LEU A 33 6.45 -11.55 5.31
N ARG A 34 7.41 -10.90 5.98
CA ARG A 34 8.25 -11.56 6.99
C ARG A 34 7.43 -12.06 8.18
N VAL A 35 6.47 -11.25 8.65
CA VAL A 35 5.62 -11.62 9.79
C VAL A 35 4.47 -12.54 9.34
N LEU A 36 3.76 -12.17 8.27
CA LEU A 36 2.61 -12.91 7.77
C LEU A 36 2.98 -14.29 7.21
N GLY A 37 4.17 -14.38 6.61
CA GLY A 37 4.51 -15.43 5.66
C GLY A 37 4.16 -15.05 4.23
N ARG A 38 4.63 -15.85 3.26
CA ARG A 38 4.34 -15.67 1.85
C ARG A 38 3.16 -16.56 1.45
N PRO A 39 2.01 -16.00 1.05
CA PRO A 39 0.93 -16.79 0.47
C PRO A 39 1.43 -17.62 -0.73
N PRO A 40 1.03 -18.91 -0.87
CA PRO A 40 1.48 -19.79 -1.95
C PRO A 40 1.31 -19.20 -3.36
N GLU A 41 0.23 -18.45 -3.59
CA GLU A 41 -0.12 -17.82 -4.87
C GLU A 41 -0.11 -16.29 -4.76
N LEU A 42 0.91 -15.72 -4.11
CA LEU A 42 1.05 -14.27 -3.95
C LEU A 42 1.16 -13.58 -5.32
N ILE A 43 0.18 -12.72 -5.63
CA ILE A 43 0.15 -11.88 -6.83
C ILE A 43 0.98 -10.61 -6.62
N ARG A 44 0.67 -9.85 -5.56
CA ARG A 44 1.38 -8.60 -5.21
C ARG A 44 1.09 -8.17 -3.78
N VAL A 45 1.90 -7.25 -3.27
CA VAL A 45 1.58 -6.48 -2.05
C VAL A 45 1.47 -5.01 -2.42
N SER A 46 0.27 -4.45 -2.29
CA SER A 46 0.02 -3.03 -2.48
C SER A 46 0.24 -2.31 -1.16
N VAL A 47 1.07 -1.28 -1.15
CA VAL A 47 1.29 -0.40 0.01
C VAL A 47 0.92 1.00 -0.44
N LEU A 48 -0.16 1.54 0.11
CA LEU A 48 -0.67 2.86 -0.20
C LEU A 48 -0.37 3.77 1.00
N PRO A 49 0.45 4.83 0.86
CA PRO A 49 0.59 5.83 1.91
C PRO A 49 -0.76 6.52 2.15
N LEU A 50 -1.07 6.76 3.42
CA LEU A 50 -2.26 7.49 3.85
C LEU A 50 -1.83 8.89 4.32
N TRP A 51 -1.62 9.07 5.63
CA TRP A 51 -1.09 10.30 6.22
C TRP A 51 0.04 10.00 7.21
N GLY A 52 1.02 10.90 7.28
CA GLY A 52 2.22 10.72 8.11
C GLY A 52 2.85 9.34 7.89
N ASP A 53 3.00 8.59 8.97
CA ASP A 53 3.59 7.25 8.98
C ASP A 53 2.59 6.11 8.77
N LYS A 54 1.38 6.41 8.29
CA LYS A 54 0.30 5.43 8.13
C LYS A 54 0.14 4.99 6.69
N PHE A 55 -0.09 3.69 6.51
CA PHE A 55 -0.19 3.02 5.22
C PHE A 55 -1.38 2.04 5.23
N ARG A 56 -2.01 1.84 4.09
CA ARG A 56 -2.87 0.68 3.85
C ARG A 56 -2.06 -0.37 3.09
N VAL A 57 -2.01 -1.58 3.61
CA VAL A 57 -1.33 -2.71 2.97
C VAL A 57 -2.34 -3.78 2.60
N ASN A 58 -2.45 -4.07 1.31
CA ASN A 58 -3.28 -5.15 0.79
C ASN A 58 -2.37 -6.24 0.20
N VAL A 59 -2.51 -7.46 0.71
CA VAL A 59 -1.83 -8.65 0.19
C VAL A 59 -2.77 -9.33 -0.79
N TRP A 60 -2.37 -9.42 -2.05
CA TRP A 60 -3.16 -10.02 -3.11
C TRP A 60 -2.66 -11.43 -3.40
N ALA A 61 -3.58 -12.40 -3.44
CA ALA A 61 -3.26 -13.77 -3.81
C ALA A 61 -4.39 -14.41 -4.61
N THR A 62 -4.06 -15.46 -5.36
CA THR A 62 -5.08 -16.32 -5.96
C THR A 62 -5.57 -17.32 -4.91
N GLY A 63 -6.87 -17.32 -4.63
CA GLY A 63 -7.54 -18.30 -3.78
C GLY A 63 -8.44 -19.23 -4.60
N SER A 64 -9.25 -20.03 -3.90
CA SER A 64 -10.22 -20.96 -4.51
C SER A 64 -11.23 -20.25 -5.43
N ASN A 65 -11.50 -18.97 -5.17
CA ASN A 65 -12.47 -18.16 -5.91
C ASN A 65 -11.80 -17.18 -6.89
N GLY A 66 -10.51 -17.40 -7.21
CA GLY A 66 -9.72 -16.51 -8.07
C GLY A 66 -8.92 -15.46 -7.30
N ALA A 67 -8.50 -14.41 -8.01
CA ALA A 67 -7.68 -13.34 -7.44
C ALA A 67 -8.45 -12.50 -6.42
N GLY A 68 -7.87 -12.28 -5.24
CA GLY A 68 -8.48 -11.49 -4.18
C GLY A 68 -7.47 -10.91 -3.19
N ILE A 69 -7.98 -10.30 -2.12
CA ILE A 69 -7.20 -9.70 -1.04
C ILE A 69 -7.47 -10.48 0.25
N PRO A 70 -6.79 -11.62 0.49
CA PRO A 70 -6.98 -12.40 1.72
C PRO A 70 -6.58 -11.65 2.99
N ASN A 71 -5.65 -10.67 2.90
CA ASN A 71 -5.21 -9.89 4.05
C ASN A 71 -5.14 -8.40 3.70
N SER A 72 -5.69 -7.57 4.59
CA SER A 72 -5.67 -6.11 4.51
C SER A 72 -5.34 -5.55 5.88
N TYR A 73 -4.39 -4.62 5.94
CA TYR A 73 -3.91 -4.01 7.18
C TYR A 73 -3.84 -2.50 7.05
N PHE A 74 -4.15 -1.80 8.14
CA PHE A 74 -3.64 -0.45 8.38
C PHE A 74 -2.32 -0.57 9.14
N VAL A 75 -1.24 -0.05 8.59
CA VAL A 75 0.11 -0.17 9.15
C VAL A 75 0.61 1.22 9.54
N THR A 76 1.18 1.36 10.73
CA THR A 76 2.09 2.47 11.05
C THR A 76 3.52 1.96 10.90
N ALA A 77 4.34 2.64 10.10
CA ALA A 77 5.71 2.20 9.80
C ALA A 77 6.72 3.31 10.06
N GLY A 78 7.88 2.97 10.61
CA GLY A 78 8.99 3.90 10.81
C GLY A 78 9.62 4.37 9.50
N ASP A 79 10.53 5.34 9.59
CA ASP A 79 11.27 5.88 8.44
C ASP A 79 12.12 4.83 7.73
N ASP A 80 12.57 3.82 8.46
CA ASP A 80 13.28 2.66 7.94
C ASP A 80 12.36 1.65 7.24
N GLY A 81 11.03 1.83 7.29
CA GLY A 81 10.03 0.91 6.76
C GLY A 81 9.69 -0.27 7.67
N GLY A 82 10.19 -0.29 8.91
CA GLY A 82 9.80 -1.26 9.93
C GLY A 82 8.37 -1.04 10.43
N ILE A 83 7.62 -2.13 10.68
CA ILE A 83 6.25 -2.05 11.19
C ILE A 83 6.29 -1.75 12.69
N LEU A 84 5.72 -0.62 13.08
CA LEU A 84 5.56 -0.21 14.48
C LEU A 84 4.22 -0.69 15.05
N HIS A 85 3.18 -0.69 14.22
CA HIS A 85 1.84 -1.15 14.59
C HIS A 85 1.05 -1.59 13.34
N SER A 86 0.10 -2.50 13.50
CA SER A 86 -0.84 -2.90 12.46
C SER A 86 -2.23 -3.20 13.03
N GLU A 87 -3.27 -2.82 12.31
CA GLU A 87 -4.66 -3.18 12.60
C GLU A 87 -5.30 -3.83 11.35
N PRO A 88 -5.78 -5.09 11.44
CA PRO A 88 -5.60 -6.01 12.56
C PRO A 88 -4.11 -6.36 12.80
N PRO A 89 -3.73 -6.93 13.95
CA PRO A 89 -2.38 -7.42 14.20
C PRO A 89 -1.95 -8.44 13.14
N ILE A 90 -0.78 -8.26 12.54
CA ILE A 90 -0.23 -9.22 11.58
C ILE A 90 0.31 -10.42 12.36
N GLN A 91 -0.21 -11.61 12.05
CA GLN A 91 0.21 -12.88 12.64
C GLN A 91 0.73 -13.82 11.56
N LYS A 92 1.57 -14.78 11.94
CA LYS A 92 2.05 -15.82 11.03
C LYS A 92 0.88 -16.70 10.57
N GLN A 93 0.58 -16.67 9.28
CA GLN A 93 -0.54 -17.40 8.67
C GLN A 93 -0.10 -18.36 7.56
N TYR A 94 1.00 -18.05 6.87
CA TYR A 94 1.53 -18.85 5.75
C TYR A 94 2.95 -19.34 6.02
#